data_AF-A0A453CWH4-F1
#
_entry.id   AF-A0A453CWH4-F1
#
_cell.length_a   1.000
_cell.length_b   1.000
_cell.length_c   1.000
_cell.angle_alpha   90.00
_cell.angle_beta   90.00
_cell.angle_gamma   90.00
#
_symmetry.space_group_name_H-M   'P 1'
#
loop_
_entity.id
_entity.type
_entity.pdbx_description
1 polymer ?
#
loop_
_entity_poly.entity_id
_entity_poly.type
_entity_poly.pdbx_seq_one_letter_code
_entity_poly.pdbx_strand_id
1 'polypeptide(L)'
;SEQCKIDREKLRVKVEVNDVVRNMQKELKLALSRAHPCPGCRQPNFKVGNNNHIFCETCRVHYCALCHTVVRKSKEHYGPRGCKQHTVDPDFV
;
A
#
# COMPACT_ATOMS: atom_id res chain seq x y z
N SER A 1 -41.82 -10.24 23.68
CA SER A 1 -42.47 -9.71 22.46
C SER A 1 -41.63 -10.10 21.25
N GLU A 2 -42.25 -10.46 20.13
CA GLU A 2 -41.58 -10.80 18.87
C GLU A 2 -40.67 -9.67 18.37
N GLN A 3 -41.07 -8.41 18.62
CA GLN A 3 -40.26 -7.24 18.30
C GLN A 3 -38.87 -7.28 18.94
N CYS A 4 -38.78 -7.67 20.21
CA CYS A 4 -37.50 -7.77 20.92
C CYS A 4 -36.58 -8.85 20.33
N LYS A 5 -37.14 -9.96 19.82
CA LYS A 5 -36.37 -11.01 19.15
C LYS A 5 -35.80 -10.52 17.81
N ILE A 6 -36.62 -9.82 17.03
CA ILE A 6 -36.22 -9.21 15.76
C ILE A 6 -35.10 -8.18 15.98
N ASP A 7 -35.23 -7.32 16.99
CA ASP A 7 -34.24 -6.29 17.28
C ASP A 7 -32.90 -6.89 17.73
N ARG A 8 -32.94 -7.97 18.53
CA ARG A 8 -31.73 -8.71 18.93
C ARG A 8 -31.02 -9.36 17.75
N GLU A 9 -31.77 -9.95 16.82
CA GLU A 9 -31.21 -10.56 15.62
C GLU A 9 -30.62 -9.50 14.67
N LYS A 10 -31.31 -8.36 14.48
CA LYS A 10 -30.77 -7.22 13.73
C LYS A 10 -29.48 -6.69 14.34
N LEU A 11 -29.40 -6.60 15.67
CA LEU A 11 -28.18 -6.18 16.36
C LEU A 11 -27.05 -7.17 16.13
N ARG A 12 -27.32 -8.48 16.20
CA ARG A 12 -26.34 -9.55 15.91
C ARG A 12 -25.79 -9.42 14.49
N VAL A 13 -26.66 -9.34 13.49
CA VAL A 13 -26.27 -9.15 12.09
C VAL A 13 -25.46 -7.85 11.90
N LYS A 14 -25.85 -6.75 12.55
CA LYS A 14 -25.10 -5.49 12.49
C LYS A 14 -23.69 -5.62 13.07
N VAL A 15 -23.52 -6.36 14.17
CA VAL A 15 -22.20 -6.62 14.75
C VAL A 15 -21.35 -7.46 13.79
N GLU A 16 -21.90 -8.56 13.26
CA GLU A 16 -21.20 -9.43 12.30
C GLU A 16 -20.75 -8.65 11.05
N VAL A 17 -21.63 -7.83 10.47
CA VAL A 17 -21.30 -6.97 9.33
C VAL A 17 -20.19 -5.97 9.68
N ASN A 18 -20.25 -5.32 10.85
CA ASN A 18 -19.23 -4.37 11.26
C ASN A 18 -17.86 -5.03 11.45
N ASP A 19 -17.82 -6.27 11.98
CA ASP A 19 -16.58 -7.00 12.16
C ASP A 19 -15.97 -7.39 10.80
N VAL A 20 -16.80 -7.82 9.84
CA VAL A 20 -16.34 -8.07 8.46
C VAL A 20 -15.75 -6.80 7.84
N VAL A 21 -16.46 -5.66 7.93
CA VAL A 21 -15.98 -4.37 7.39
C VAL A 21 -14.66 -3.96 8.04
N ARG A 22 -14.54 -4.10 9.37
CA ARG A 22 -13.30 -3.78 10.09
C ARG A 22 -12.13 -4.65 9.63
N ASN A 23 -12.35 -5.93 9.41
CA ASN A 23 -11.31 -6.84 8.94
C ASN A 23 -10.88 -6.48 7.51
N MET A 24 -11.82 -6.20 6.61
CA MET A 24 -11.50 -5.73 5.26
C MET A 24 -10.70 -4.42 5.26
N GLN A 25 -11.04 -3.48 6.15
CA GLN A 25 -10.29 -2.23 6.31
C GLN A 25 -8.86 -2.46 6.81
N LYS A 26 -8.64 -3.41 7.72
CA LYS A 26 -7.31 -3.79 8.19
C LYS A 26 -6.46 -4.35 7.06
N GLU A 27 -7.00 -5.31 6.30
CA GLU A 27 -6.29 -5.91 5.16
C GLU A 27 -5.95 -4.86 4.10
N LEU A 28 -6.89 -3.97 3.77
CA LEU A 28 -6.62 -2.89 2.83
C LEU A 28 -5.53 -1.94 3.33
N LYS A 29 -5.54 -1.61 4.62
CA LYS A 29 -4.51 -0.75 5.22
C LYS A 29 -3.13 -1.40 5.18
N LEU A 30 -3.05 -2.69 5.47
CA LEU A 30 -1.80 -3.48 5.37
C LEU A 30 -1.31 -3.60 3.93
N ALA A 31 -2.21 -3.76 2.96
CA ALA A 31 -1.85 -3.75 1.55
C ALA A 31 -1.27 -2.38 1.15
N LEU A 32 -1.93 -1.29 1.54
CA LEU A 32 -1.51 0.07 1.20
C LEU A 32 -0.25 0.53 1.95
N SER A 33 0.08 -0.05 3.10
CA SER A 33 1.34 0.29 3.81
C SER A 33 2.59 -0.16 3.06
N ARG A 34 2.45 -1.08 2.10
CA ARG A 34 3.51 -1.50 1.17
C ARG A 34 3.62 -0.60 -0.07
N ALA A 35 2.75 0.40 -0.19
CA ALA A 35 2.80 1.32 -1.31
C ALA A 35 3.92 2.33 -1.13
N HIS A 36 4.57 2.63 -2.26
CA HIS A 36 5.54 3.69 -2.44
C HIS A 36 4.86 4.76 -3.30
N PRO A 37 4.37 5.87 -2.71
CA PRO A 37 3.61 6.86 -3.46
C PRO A 37 4.49 7.63 -4.46
N CYS A 38 3.94 7.93 -5.64
CA CYS A 38 4.63 8.79 -6.60
C CYS A 38 4.93 10.18 -5.98
N PRO A 39 6.14 10.74 -6.15
CA PRO A 39 6.46 12.07 -5.63
C PRO A 39 5.66 13.20 -6.29
N GLY A 40 5.13 12.99 -7.50
CA GLY A 40 4.31 13.97 -8.21
C GLY A 40 2.83 13.88 -7.83
N CYS A 41 2.18 12.74 -8.15
CA CYS A 41 0.72 12.59 -8.00
C CYS A 41 0.28 11.83 -6.75
N ARG A 42 1.20 11.31 -5.94
CA ARG A 42 0.92 10.52 -4.73
C ARG A 42 0.14 9.22 -4.95
N GLN A 43 -0.14 8.83 -6.20
CA GLN A 43 -0.77 7.55 -6.49
C GLN A 43 0.05 6.42 -5.87
N PRO A 44 -0.58 5.47 -5.15
CA PRO A 44 0.09 4.29 -4.64
C PRO A 44 0.70 3.49 -5.80
N ASN A 45 1.97 3.14 -5.70
CA ASN A 45 2.60 2.16 -6.58
C ASN A 45 3.35 1.15 -5.72
N PHE A 46 3.58 -0.05 -6.26
CA PHE A 46 4.24 -1.12 -5.55
C PHE A 46 5.52 -1.50 -6.28
N LYS A 47 6.51 -1.99 -5.52
CA LYS A 47 7.71 -2.56 -6.13
C LYS A 47 7.37 -3.86 -6.86
N VAL A 48 8.07 -4.10 -7.96
CA VAL A 48 8.07 -5.42 -8.62
C VAL A 48 9.28 -6.18 -8.09
N GLY A 49 9.01 -7.21 -7.28
CA GLY A 49 10.05 -7.92 -6.54
C GLY A 49 10.80 -6.99 -5.58
N ASN A 50 12.13 -7.03 -5.61
CA ASN A 50 12.98 -6.21 -4.74
C ASN A 50 13.43 -4.89 -5.39
N ASN A 51 13.01 -4.57 -6.61
CA ASN A 51 13.49 -3.41 -7.35
C ASN A 51 12.86 -2.09 -6.87
N ASN A 52 13.70 -1.19 -6.37
CA ASN A 52 13.32 0.15 -5.92
C ASN A 52 13.11 1.14 -7.08
N HIS A 53 13.30 0.74 -8.34
CA HIS A 53 13.00 1.55 -9.52
C HIS A 53 11.54 1.36 -9.92
N ILE A 54 10.68 2.30 -9.53
CA ILE A 54 9.24 2.24 -9.77
C ILE A 54 8.88 3.14 -10.95
N PHE A 55 7.94 2.69 -11.78
CA PHE A 55 7.31 3.52 -12.82
C PHE A 55 5.90 3.91 -12.37
N CYS A 56 5.59 5.21 -12.39
CA CYS A 56 4.23 5.68 -12.21
C CYS A 56 3.55 5.83 -13.58
N GLU A 57 2.53 5.02 -13.84
CA GLU A 57 1.76 5.09 -15.10
C GLU A 57 1.10 6.45 -15.31
N THR A 58 0.50 7.02 -14.26
CA THR A 58 -0.23 8.29 -14.33
C THR A 58 0.66 9.48 -14.67
N CYS A 59 1.83 9.58 -14.03
CA CYS A 59 2.78 10.66 -14.29
C CYS A 59 3.76 10.33 -15.42
N ARG A 60 3.83 9.07 -15.87
CA ARG A 60 4.80 8.57 -16.85
C ARG A 60 6.26 8.86 -16.44
N VAL A 61 6.56 8.76 -15.13
CA VAL A 61 7.91 8.99 -14.58
C VAL A 61 8.43 7.78 -13.82
N HIS A 62 9.75 7.63 -13.83
CA HIS A 62 10.45 6.68 -12.97
C HIS A 62 10.94 7.36 -11.70
N TYR A 63 10.86 6.68 -10.56
CA TYR A 63 11.33 7.19 -9.29
C TYR A 63 11.81 6.07 -8.36
N CYS A 64 12.56 6.46 -7.34
CA CYS A 64 13.12 5.53 -6.37
C CYS A 64 12.17 5.33 -5.19
N ALA A 65 11.90 4.08 -4.82
CA ALA A 65 11.07 3.71 -3.68
C ALA A 65 11.68 4.15 -2.33
N LEU A 66 13.00 4.27 -2.23
CA LEU A 66 13.68 4.58 -0.96
C LEU A 66 13.69 6.07 -0.63
N CYS A 67 13.98 6.90 -1.64
CA CYS A 67 14.14 8.35 -1.45
C CYS A 67 13.05 9.18 -2.14
N HIS A 68 12.14 8.52 -2.87
CA HIS A 68 11.06 9.15 -3.63
C HIS A 68 11.51 10.21 -4.65
N THR A 69 12.78 10.23 -5.06
CA THR A 69 13.24 11.14 -6.11
C THR A 69 13.01 10.55 -7.49
N VAL A 70 12.69 11.40 -8.47
CA VAL A 70 12.60 11.00 -9.88
C VAL A 70 13.97 10.53 -10.39
N VAL A 71 14.01 9.34 -10.97
CA VAL A 71 15.21 8.71 -11.52
C VAL A 71 15.26 8.95 -13.01
N ARG A 72 16.14 9.84 -13.46
CA ARG A 72 16.34 10.12 -14.90
C ARG A 72 17.26 9.10 -15.57
N LYS A 73 18.29 8.62 -14.86
CA LYS A 73 19.24 7.61 -15.32
C LYS A 73 19.57 6.66 -14.17
N SER A 74 19.23 5.38 -14.33
CA SER A 74 19.39 4.38 -13.25
C SER A 74 20.84 4.25 -12.78
N LYS A 75 21.82 4.26 -13.69
CA LYS A 75 23.25 4.11 -13.36
C LYS A 75 23.83 5.28 -12.55
N GLU A 76 23.22 6.45 -12.61
CA GLU A 76 23.65 7.63 -11.84
C GLU A 76 22.99 7.66 -10.45
N HIS A 77 21.82 7.01 -10.31
CA HIS A 77 21.07 6.99 -9.06
C HIS A 77 21.39 5.78 -8.18
N TYR A 78 21.54 4.60 -8.78
CA TYR A 78 21.82 3.37 -8.07
C TYR A 78 23.30 3.00 -8.12
N GLY A 79 23.89 2.61 -6.99
CA GLY A 79 25.29 2.20 -6.91
C GLY A 79 25.91 2.43 -5.52
N PRO A 80 27.23 2.29 -5.37
CA PRO A 80 27.93 2.37 -4.09
C PRO A 80 27.72 3.69 -3.33
N ARG A 81 27.54 4.80 -4.05
CA ARG A 81 27.28 6.14 -3.49
C ARG A 81 25.81 6.56 -3.57
N GLY A 82 24.97 5.73 -4.18
CA GLY A 82 23.57 6.03 -4.46
C GLY A 82 22.62 5.16 -3.66
N CYS A 83 21.33 5.19 -4.02
CA CYS A 83 20.36 4.28 -3.41
C CYS A 83 20.65 2.83 -3.82
N LYS A 84 20.27 1.87 -2.97
CA LYS A 84 20.29 0.44 -3.35
C LYS A 84 19.16 0.17 -4.33
N GLN A 85 19.48 -0.43 -5.48
CA GLN A 85 18.45 -0.77 -6.47
C GLN A 85 17.57 -1.92 -5.99
N HIS A 86 18.14 -2.92 -5.32
CA HIS A 86 17.43 -4.11 -4.88
C HIS A 86 17.44 -4.22 -3.36
N THR A 87 16.27 -4.09 -2.74
CA THR A 87 16.07 -4.36 -1.31
C THR A 87 14.74 -5.07 -1.11
N VAL A 88 14.66 -5.98 -0.15
CA VAL A 88 13.36 -6.47 0.32
C VAL A 88 12.63 -5.33 1.03
N ASP A 89 11.32 -5.24 0.84
CA ASP A 89 10.54 -4.38 1.74
C ASP A 89 10.54 -5.05 3.11
N PRO A 90 10.61 -4.28 4.22
CA PRO A 90 10.48 -4.87 5.54
C PRO A 90 9.13 -5.60 5.59
N ASP A 91 9.17 -6.91 5.85
CA ASP A 91 7.98 -7.62 6.26
C ASP A 91 7.56 -7.01 7.60
N PHE A 92 6.43 -6.32 7.60
CA PHE A 92 5.75 -5.99 8.84
C PHE A 92 5.18 -7.30 9.38
N VAL A 93 5.99 -7.99 10.20
CA VAL A 93 5.51 -9.05 11.11
C VAL A 93 4.67 -8.40 12.21
#